data_AF-A0A6C0EYM8-F1
#
_entry.id   AF-A0A6C0EYM8-F1
#
_cell.length_a   1.000
_cell.length_b   1.000
_cell.length_c   1.000
_cell.angle_alpha   90.00
_cell.angle_beta   90.00
_cell.angle_gamma   90.00
#
_symmetry.space_group_name_H-M   'P 1'
#
loop_
_entity.id
_entity.type
_entity.pdbx_description
1 polymer ?
#
loop_
_entity_poly.entity_id
_entity_poly.type
_entity_poly.pdbx_seq_one_letter_code
_entity_poly.pdbx_strand_id
1 'polypeptide(L)'
;MIEIVNGIIIVTLIIIIYKYFEKSSYDVVMVVSQVNGKKYLVRNLPDKQEAADLLGKLAVKLEKLVEIIKIAGYENIYNKYVKADVDKETSNSNSNGSNDKKDLIDGQKGGSSERQVLENDMKMKLKDDIARLVGNFNPDAFSETTPDSKYTSYSVNKGEKVVMCLRSKNDDEKLVKENIMSFVAIHELGHLMTKSIGHEPDFWNNMRLLLKIAIDNGLYKNIDFNKKPEPYCGINISDTPLKE
;
A
#
# COMPACT_ATOMS: atom_id res chain seq x y z
N MET A 1 -42.86 -40.71 15.67
CA MET A 1 -41.81 -40.50 14.66
C MET A 1 -41.92 -39.12 14.03
N ILE A 2 -43.08 -38.75 13.47
CA ILE A 2 -43.33 -37.43 12.84
C ILE A 2 -43.10 -36.26 13.82
N GLU A 3 -43.57 -36.35 15.07
CA GLU A 3 -43.38 -35.28 16.06
C GLU A 3 -41.92 -35.03 16.41
N ILE A 4 -41.11 -36.10 16.48
CA ILE A 4 -39.66 -36.02 16.73
C ILE A 4 -38.96 -35.36 15.54
N VAL A 5 -39.35 -35.72 14.31
CA VAL A 5 -38.80 -35.11 13.08
C VAL A 5 -39.14 -33.61 13.01
N ASN A 6 -40.38 -33.22 13.32
CA ASN A 6 -40.79 -31.83 13.36
C ASN A 6 -40.02 -31.03 14.42
N GLY A 7 -39.79 -31.62 15.61
CA GLY A 7 -38.97 -31.00 16.65
C GLY A 7 -37.53 -30.72 16.20
N ILE A 8 -36.90 -31.67 15.51
CA ILE A 8 -35.53 -31.50 14.97
C ILE A 8 -35.48 -30.41 13.90
N ILE A 9 -36.48 -30.33 13.01
CA ILE A 9 -36.54 -29.29 11.97
C ILE A 9 -36.66 -27.90 12.61
N ILE A 10 -37.52 -27.73 13.63
CA ILE A 10 -37.70 -26.45 14.31
C ILE A 10 -36.41 -26.00 14.99
N VAL A 11 -35.73 -26.88 15.73
CA VAL A 11 -34.45 -26.55 16.39
C VAL A 11 -33.38 -26.17 15.37
N THR A 12 -33.29 -26.90 14.26
CA THR A 12 -32.33 -26.61 13.20
C THR A 12 -32.62 -25.25 12.54
N LEU A 13 -33.90 -24.94 12.29
CA LEU A 13 -34.30 -23.63 11.76
C LEU A 13 -34.00 -22.50 12.75
N ILE A 14 -34.21 -22.70 14.06
CA ILE A 14 -33.84 -21.72 15.09
C ILE A 14 -32.33 -21.48 15.09
N ILE A 15 -31.51 -22.53 14.98
CA ILE A 15 -30.04 -22.40 14.90
C ILE A 15 -29.63 -21.66 13.62
N ILE A 16 -30.23 -21.97 12.47
CA ILE A 16 -29.98 -21.29 11.20
C ILE A 16 -30.38 -19.82 11.29
N ILE A 17 -31.56 -19.52 11.84
CA ILE A 17 -32.06 -18.16 12.04
C ILE A 17 -31.17 -17.38 13.00
N TYR A 18 -30.77 -17.99 14.12
CA TYR A 18 -29.82 -17.40 15.07
C TYR A 18 -28.49 -17.08 14.39
N LYS A 19 -27.91 -18.04 13.65
CA LYS A 19 -26.68 -17.83 12.87
C LYS A 19 -26.85 -16.78 11.76
N TYR A 20 -28.04 -16.69 11.16
CA TYR A 20 -28.36 -15.68 10.16
C TYR A 20 -28.44 -14.27 10.76
N PHE A 21 -29.05 -14.11 11.93
CA PHE A 21 -29.10 -12.83 12.65
C PHE A 21 -27.75 -12.44 13.27
N GLU A 22 -26.98 -13.41 13.77
CA GLU A 22 -25.59 -13.21 14.23
C GLU A 22 -24.70 -12.69 13.09
N LYS A 23 -24.88 -13.21 11.87
CA LYS A 23 -24.10 -12.82 10.67
C LYS A 23 -24.61 -11.54 9.99
N SER A 24 -25.87 -11.16 10.15
CA SER A 24 -26.49 -10.02 9.45
C SER A 24 -26.32 -8.65 10.15
N SER A 25 -25.48 -8.56 11.18
CA SER A 25 -25.26 -7.31 11.93
C SER A 25 -23.82 -6.80 11.88
N TYR A 26 -23.13 -6.96 10.74
CA TYR A 26 -21.88 -6.22 10.47
C TYR A 26 -22.19 -4.76 10.14
N ASP A 27 -22.76 -4.08 11.12
CA ASP A 27 -23.13 -2.69 11.02
C ASP A 27 -21.85 -1.83 10.93
N VAL A 28 -21.86 -0.86 10.03
CA VAL A 28 -20.79 0.12 9.85
C VAL A 28 -21.33 1.49 10.23
N VAL A 29 -20.50 2.30 10.85
CA VAL A 29 -20.90 3.59 11.40
C VAL A 29 -19.87 4.65 11.07
N MET A 30 -20.34 5.86 10.80
CA MET A 30 -19.47 7.03 10.61
C MET A 30 -19.02 7.55 11.97
N VAL A 31 -17.71 7.59 12.19
CA VAL A 31 -17.10 8.08 13.44
C VAL A 31 -16.14 9.22 13.12
N VAL A 32 -16.19 10.30 13.90
CA VAL A 32 -15.24 11.41 13.79
C VAL A 32 -13.93 11.00 14.47
N SER A 33 -12.82 11.05 13.75
CA SER A 33 -11.52 10.85 14.35
C SER A 33 -11.14 12.04 15.23
N GLN A 34 -10.67 11.77 16.44
CA GLN A 34 -10.09 12.73 17.37
C GLN A 34 -8.68 13.19 16.93
N VAL A 35 -8.07 12.50 15.96
CA VAL A 35 -6.71 12.81 15.47
C VAL A 35 -6.73 13.95 14.45
N ASN A 36 -7.74 14.00 13.57
CA ASN A 36 -7.80 14.99 12.49
C ASN A 36 -9.19 15.60 12.25
N GLY A 37 -10.20 15.24 13.04
CA GLY A 37 -11.57 15.78 12.94
C GLY A 37 -12.37 15.28 11.74
N LYS A 38 -11.84 14.36 10.93
CA LYS A 38 -12.52 13.81 9.75
C LYS A 38 -13.39 12.62 10.10
N LYS A 39 -14.43 12.36 9.30
CA LYS A 39 -15.33 11.22 9.49
C LYS A 39 -14.85 10.01 8.70
N TYR A 40 -14.79 8.86 9.36
CA TYR A 40 -14.42 7.58 8.75
C TYR A 40 -15.54 6.56 8.92
N LEU A 41 -15.79 5.78 7.86
CA LEU A 41 -16.68 4.64 7.93
C LEU A 41 -15.91 3.45 8.52
N VAL A 42 -16.33 3.00 9.70
CA VAL A 42 -15.68 1.91 10.46
C VAL A 42 -16.72 0.90 10.92
N ARG A 43 -16.28 -0.28 11.32
CA ARG A 43 -17.16 -1.30 11.90
C ARG A 43 -17.72 -0.83 13.24
N ASN A 44 -19.01 -1.12 13.48
CA ASN A 44 -19.71 -0.76 14.71
C ASN A 44 -19.38 -1.75 15.85
N LEU A 45 -18.11 -1.75 16.27
CA LEU A 45 -17.59 -2.50 17.40
C LEU A 45 -17.37 -1.58 18.62
N PRO A 46 -17.11 -2.13 19.83
CA PRO A 46 -16.84 -1.32 21.02
C PRO A 46 -15.67 -0.35 20.85
N ASP A 47 -14.65 -0.71 20.06
CA ASP A 47 -13.42 0.05 19.77
C ASP A 47 -13.48 0.83 18.44
N LYS A 48 -14.68 1.20 17.97
CA LYS A 48 -14.88 1.95 16.72
C LYS A 48 -14.20 3.32 16.71
N GLN A 49 -14.01 3.93 17.89
CA GLN A 49 -13.32 5.22 18.00
C GLN A 49 -11.83 5.05 17.67
N GLU A 50 -11.19 4.02 18.23
CA GLU A 50 -9.80 3.66 17.97
C GLU A 50 -9.57 3.27 16.51
N ALA A 51 -10.54 2.59 15.88
CA ALA A 51 -10.51 2.29 14.45
C ALA A 51 -10.52 3.57 13.59
N ALA A 52 -11.41 4.52 13.90
CA ALA A 52 -11.49 5.80 13.21
C ALA A 52 -10.21 6.63 13.42
N ASP A 53 -9.65 6.59 14.63
CA ASP A 53 -8.39 7.27 14.94
C ASP A 53 -7.18 6.64 14.27
N LEU A 54 -7.18 5.32 14.10
CA LEU A 54 -6.17 4.63 13.31
C LEU A 54 -6.22 5.09 11.84
N LEU A 55 -7.39 5.15 11.21
CA LEU A 55 -7.54 5.72 9.86
C LEU A 55 -7.11 7.18 9.80
N GLY A 56 -7.49 8.00 10.80
CA GLY A 56 -7.07 9.39 10.91
C GLY A 56 -5.55 9.55 10.95
N LYS A 57 -4.85 8.73 11.73
CA LYS A 57 -3.37 8.72 11.79
C LYS A 57 -2.75 8.33 10.46
N LEU A 58 -3.28 7.30 9.80
CA LEU A 58 -2.79 6.87 8.48
C LEU A 58 -2.98 7.97 7.45
N ALA A 59 -4.16 8.59 7.39
CA ALA A 59 -4.46 9.70 6.48
C ALA A 59 -3.48 10.86 6.69
N VAL A 60 -3.23 11.30 7.94
CA VAL A 60 -2.27 12.37 8.25
C VAL A 60 -0.85 12.00 7.81
N LYS A 61 -0.41 10.76 8.05
CA LYS A 61 0.92 10.30 7.61
C LYS A 61 1.07 10.31 6.09
N LEU A 62 0.06 9.80 5.37
CA LEU A 62 0.10 9.76 3.91
C LEU A 62 -0.03 11.15 3.29
N GLU A 63 -0.87 12.02 3.87
CA GLU A 63 -0.98 13.42 3.45
C GLU A 63 0.38 14.14 3.57
N LYS A 64 1.05 13.98 4.72
CA LYS A 64 2.40 14.51 4.91
C LYS A 64 3.42 13.92 3.94
N LEU A 65 3.34 12.61 3.65
CA LEU A 65 4.22 11.95 2.67
C LEU A 65 4.03 12.53 1.26
N VAL A 66 2.79 12.66 0.81
CA VAL A 66 2.45 13.23 -0.50
C VAL A 66 2.85 14.71 -0.57
N GLU A 67 2.66 15.47 0.50
CA GLU A 67 3.08 16.86 0.59
C GLU A 67 4.61 17.01 0.48
N ILE A 68 5.38 16.19 1.20
CA ILE A 68 6.85 16.16 1.10
C ILE A 68 7.29 15.92 -0.35
N ILE A 69 6.70 14.92 -1.01
CA ILE A 69 7.02 14.57 -2.40
C ILE A 69 6.68 15.73 -3.34
N LYS A 70 5.51 16.33 -3.17
CA LYS A 70 5.01 17.45 -3.98
C LYS A 70 5.91 18.68 -3.83
N ILE A 71 6.25 19.07 -2.61
CA ILE A 71 7.06 20.26 -2.32
C ILE A 71 8.51 20.07 -2.79
N ALA A 72 9.09 18.89 -2.55
CA ALA A 72 10.46 18.61 -2.98
C ALA A 72 10.60 18.69 -4.50
N GLY A 73 9.60 18.23 -5.25
CA GLY A 73 9.64 18.18 -6.71
C GLY A 73 10.52 17.04 -7.24
N TYR A 74 10.24 16.61 -8.47
CA TYR A 74 10.83 15.38 -9.03
C TYR A 74 12.37 15.43 -9.13
N GLU A 75 12.98 16.60 -9.37
CA GLU A 75 14.44 16.73 -9.48
C GLU A 75 15.14 16.44 -8.15
N ASN A 76 14.64 17.01 -7.05
CA ASN A 76 15.21 16.77 -5.74
C ASN A 76 14.96 15.34 -5.26
N ILE A 77 13.77 14.79 -5.52
CA ILE A 77 13.47 13.39 -5.24
C ILE A 77 14.39 12.46 -6.05
N TYR A 78 14.60 12.73 -7.34
CA TYR A 78 15.51 11.97 -8.18
C TYR A 78 16.92 11.97 -7.60
N ASN A 79 17.48 13.16 -7.36
CA ASN A 79 18.85 13.33 -6.89
C ASN A 79 19.09 12.65 -5.54
N LYS A 80 18.12 12.71 -4.62
CA LYS A 80 18.26 12.16 -3.27
C LYS A 80 18.02 10.65 -3.23
N TYR A 81 17.01 10.13 -3.94
CA TYR A 81 16.50 8.77 -3.71
C TYR A 81 16.70 7.79 -4.87
N VAL A 82 16.87 8.29 -6.10
CA VAL A 82 16.83 7.46 -7.33
C VAL A 82 18.19 7.42 -8.02
N LYS A 83 18.92 8.55 -8.06
CA LYS A 83 20.17 8.69 -8.82
C LYS A 83 21.20 7.60 -8.51
N ALA A 84 21.44 7.32 -7.23
CA ALA A 84 22.41 6.31 -6.81
C ALA A 84 22.06 4.89 -7.28
N ASP A 85 20.78 4.57 -7.44
CA ASP A 85 20.32 3.27 -7.94
C ASP A 85 20.54 3.19 -9.47
N VAL A 86 20.25 4.27 -10.21
CA VAL A 86 20.49 4.40 -11.66
C VAL A 86 21.99 4.32 -12.01
N ASP A 87 22.84 4.99 -11.22
CA ASP A 87 24.29 4.98 -11.45
C ASP A 87 24.90 3.58 -11.27
N LYS A 88 24.37 2.78 -10.34
CA LYS A 88 24.80 1.39 -10.12
C LYS A 88 24.38 0.47 -11.27
N GLU A 89 23.13 0.59 -11.73
CA GLU A 89 22.62 -0.24 -12.83
C GLU A 89 23.36 0.04 -14.16
N THR A 90 23.63 1.31 -14.46
CA THR A 90 24.39 1.68 -15.66
C THR A 90 25.86 1.26 -15.62
N SER A 91 26.45 1.17 -14.42
CA SER A 91 27.84 0.75 -14.27
C SER A 91 28.01 -0.77 -14.42
N ASN A 92 27.06 -1.57 -13.95
CA ASN A 92 27.11 -3.03 -14.05
C ASN A 92 26.80 -3.57 -15.46
N SER A 93 25.97 -2.88 -16.24
CA SER A 93 25.66 -3.28 -17.63
C SER A 93 26.87 -3.15 -18.58
N ASN A 94 27.80 -2.24 -18.31
CA ASN A 94 29.01 -2.06 -19.12
C ASN A 94 30.06 -3.17 -18.93
N SER A 95 29.92 -4.04 -17.91
CA SER A 95 30.86 -5.12 -17.61
C SER A 95 30.48 -6.50 -18.16
N ASN A 96 29.27 -6.68 -18.74
CA ASN A 96 28.77 -7.98 -19.23
C ASN A 96 28.73 -8.13 -20.76
N GLY A 97 29.34 -7.21 -21.52
CA GLY A 97 29.53 -7.37 -22.96
C GLY A 97 30.73 -8.25 -23.29
N SER A 98 30.57 -9.58 -23.27
CA SER A 98 31.58 -10.50 -23.83
C SER A 98 31.11 -11.08 -25.16
N ASN A 99 31.90 -10.76 -26.18
CA ASN A 99 32.22 -11.50 -27.39
C ASN A 99 31.11 -11.74 -28.43
N ASP A 100 30.96 -10.76 -29.32
CA ASP A 100 30.97 -11.05 -30.75
C ASP A 100 31.82 -10.03 -31.50
N LYS A 101 32.87 -10.54 -32.17
CA LYS A 101 33.74 -9.78 -33.06
C LYS A 101 32.93 -9.30 -34.26
N LYS A 102 32.95 -7.99 -34.55
CA LYS A 102 32.97 -7.49 -35.92
C LYS A 102 33.60 -6.09 -36.00
N ASP A 103 34.80 -6.11 -36.55
CA ASP A 103 35.50 -5.13 -37.37
C ASP A 103 35.42 -3.61 -37.08
N LEU A 104 36.63 -3.05 -37.05
CA LEU A 104 37.01 -1.66 -36.87
C LEU A 104 36.32 -0.71 -37.85
N ILE A 105 35.54 0.25 -37.34
CA ILE A 105 35.44 1.61 -37.90
C ILE A 105 35.40 2.63 -36.74
N ASP A 106 36.38 3.53 -36.80
CA ASP A 106 36.62 4.85 -36.20
C ASP A 106 35.73 5.39 -35.05
N GLY A 107 36.39 6.10 -34.14
CA GLY A 107 35.89 6.49 -32.82
C GLY A 107 34.69 7.44 -32.83
N GLN A 108 33.63 7.04 -32.12
CA GLN A 108 32.66 7.95 -31.52
C GLN A 108 32.51 7.66 -30.03
N LYS A 109 32.70 8.69 -29.20
CA LYS A 109 32.44 8.69 -27.75
C LYS A 109 30.93 8.53 -27.49
N GLY A 110 30.39 7.32 -27.62
CA GLY A 110 28.96 7.03 -27.45
C GLY A 110 28.45 7.00 -25.99
N GLY A 111 29.33 6.80 -25.01
CA GLY A 111 28.90 6.51 -23.63
C GLY A 111 28.36 7.68 -22.78
N SER A 112 28.48 8.93 -23.25
CA SER A 112 27.96 10.11 -22.52
C SER A 112 26.51 10.44 -22.89
N SER A 113 26.13 10.22 -24.16
CA SER A 113 24.80 10.55 -24.67
C SER A 113 23.73 9.57 -24.16
N GLU A 114 24.02 8.27 -24.17
CA GLU A 114 23.05 7.24 -23.73
C GLU A 114 22.73 7.33 -22.23
N ARG A 115 23.74 7.56 -21.40
CA ARG A 115 23.55 7.76 -19.95
C ARG A 115 22.69 9.00 -19.68
N GLN A 116 22.89 10.07 -20.44
CA GLN A 116 22.11 11.30 -20.29
C GLN A 116 20.67 11.14 -20.77
N VAL A 117 20.43 10.35 -21.83
CA VAL A 117 19.08 9.98 -22.29
C VAL A 117 18.36 9.16 -21.21
N LEU A 118 18.99 8.11 -20.67
CA LEU A 118 18.39 7.29 -19.61
C LEU A 118 18.06 8.09 -18.34
N GLU A 119 18.97 8.96 -17.91
CA GLU A 119 18.72 9.86 -16.76
C GLU A 119 17.50 10.76 -17.02
N ASN A 120 17.38 11.32 -18.22
CA ASN A 120 16.25 12.17 -18.58
C ASN A 120 14.94 11.37 -18.61
N ASP A 121 14.94 10.17 -19.18
CA ASP A 121 13.77 9.30 -19.25
C ASP A 121 13.28 8.90 -17.84
N MET A 122 14.22 8.57 -16.94
CA MET A 122 13.92 8.25 -15.55
C MET A 122 13.35 9.46 -14.80
N LYS A 123 13.88 10.67 -15.03
CA LYS A 123 13.33 11.91 -14.45
C LYS A 123 11.92 12.20 -14.95
N MET A 124 11.68 12.05 -16.25
CA MET A 124 10.35 12.29 -16.83
C MET A 124 9.34 11.26 -16.33
N LYS A 125 9.72 9.97 -16.26
CA LYS A 125 8.87 8.94 -15.65
C LYS A 125 8.54 9.25 -14.20
N LEU A 126 9.54 9.63 -13.40
CA LEU A 126 9.32 10.00 -11.99
C LEU A 126 8.40 11.21 -11.85
N LYS A 127 8.55 12.21 -12.72
CA LYS A 127 7.67 13.39 -12.77
C LYS A 127 6.22 12.97 -13.02
N ASP A 128 5.98 12.08 -13.98
CA ASP A 128 4.64 11.57 -14.29
C ASP A 128 4.05 10.73 -13.15
N ASP A 129 4.86 9.89 -12.51
CA ASP A 129 4.44 9.08 -11.37
C ASP A 129 4.08 9.97 -10.16
N ILE A 130 4.87 11.00 -9.86
CA ILE A 130 4.56 11.99 -8.82
C ILE A 130 3.28 12.76 -9.15
N ALA A 131 3.12 13.21 -10.40
CA ALA A 131 1.90 13.91 -10.82
C ALA A 131 0.66 13.03 -10.66
N ARG A 132 0.77 11.74 -11.00
CA ARG A 132 -0.29 10.75 -10.79
C ARG A 132 -0.62 10.57 -9.32
N LEU A 133 0.39 10.37 -8.48
CA LEU A 133 0.22 10.25 -7.03
C LEU A 133 -0.54 11.46 -6.46
N VAL A 134 -0.08 12.67 -6.78
CA VAL A 134 -0.68 13.92 -6.26
C VAL A 134 -2.11 14.12 -6.76
N GLY A 135 -2.40 13.77 -8.02
CA GLY A 135 -3.76 13.87 -8.58
C GLY A 135 -4.73 12.82 -8.03
N ASN A 136 -4.21 11.66 -7.66
CA ASN A 136 -5.00 10.50 -7.22
C ASN A 136 -5.24 10.46 -5.70
N PHE A 137 -4.34 11.04 -4.92
CA PHE A 137 -4.44 10.96 -3.46
C PHE A 137 -5.55 11.85 -2.92
N ASN A 138 -6.46 11.24 -2.16
CA ASN A 138 -7.48 11.93 -1.38
C ASN A 138 -7.42 11.46 0.09
N PRO A 139 -7.05 12.32 1.05
CA PRO A 139 -6.94 11.94 2.46
C PRO A 139 -8.29 11.60 3.12
N ASP A 140 -9.41 11.89 2.44
CA ASP A 140 -10.78 11.64 2.93
C ASP A 140 -11.37 10.35 2.37
N ALA A 141 -10.63 9.63 1.50
CA ALA A 141 -11.12 8.44 0.80
C ALA A 141 -11.03 7.13 1.62
N PHE A 142 -10.64 7.20 2.89
CA PHE A 142 -10.33 6.03 3.69
C PHE A 142 -11.56 5.44 4.42
N SER A 143 -11.67 4.11 4.44
CA SER A 143 -12.69 3.40 5.22
C SER A 143 -12.21 2.03 5.69
N GLU A 144 -12.90 1.42 6.64
CA GLU A 144 -12.66 0.05 7.07
C GLU A 144 -13.38 -0.97 6.17
N THR A 145 -12.79 -2.15 5.97
CA THR A 145 -13.47 -3.30 5.35
C THR A 145 -14.58 -3.88 6.24
N THR A 146 -15.59 -4.47 5.62
CA THR A 146 -16.54 -5.35 6.32
C THR A 146 -15.90 -6.72 6.63
N PRO A 147 -16.40 -7.49 7.61
CA PRO A 147 -15.80 -8.76 8.04
C PRO A 147 -15.82 -9.87 6.99
N ASP A 148 -16.83 -9.84 6.12
CA ASP A 148 -17.01 -10.77 5.01
C ASP A 148 -16.16 -10.39 3.78
N SER A 149 -15.43 -9.28 3.82
CA SER A 149 -14.53 -8.87 2.75
C SER A 149 -13.52 -9.97 2.43
N LYS A 150 -13.51 -10.40 1.17
CA LYS A 150 -12.50 -11.33 0.64
C LYS A 150 -11.13 -10.69 0.49
N TYR A 151 -11.08 -9.36 0.37
CA TYR A 151 -9.86 -8.59 0.20
C TYR A 151 -9.32 -8.12 1.55
N THR A 152 -8.01 -7.97 1.64
CA THR A 152 -7.32 -7.44 2.82
C THR A 152 -7.40 -5.91 2.83
N SER A 153 -6.63 -5.22 2.00
CA SER A 153 -6.83 -3.81 1.69
C SER A 153 -6.85 -3.61 0.19
N TYR A 154 -7.49 -2.54 -0.26
CA TYR A 154 -7.56 -2.22 -1.68
C TYR A 154 -7.88 -0.75 -1.91
N SER A 155 -7.50 -0.27 -3.08
CA SER A 155 -7.90 1.02 -3.63
C SER A 155 -8.84 0.83 -4.83
N VAL A 156 -9.84 1.69 -4.95
CA VAL A 156 -10.78 1.73 -6.06
C VAL A 156 -10.44 2.93 -6.95
N ASN A 157 -10.47 2.72 -8.27
CA ASN A 157 -10.25 3.76 -9.28
C ASN A 157 -9.04 4.67 -8.99
N LYS A 158 -7.92 4.05 -8.58
CA LYS A 158 -6.68 4.76 -8.26
C LYS A 158 -6.87 5.88 -7.22
N GLY A 159 -7.61 5.62 -6.14
CA GLY A 159 -7.66 6.52 -4.97
C GLY A 159 -9.00 7.17 -4.69
N GLU A 160 -10.02 6.92 -5.51
CA GLU A 160 -11.40 7.36 -5.21
C GLU A 160 -11.89 6.82 -3.86
N LYS A 161 -11.53 5.57 -3.56
CA LYS A 161 -11.69 4.95 -2.24
C LYS A 161 -10.45 4.14 -1.89
N VAL A 162 -10.06 4.18 -0.62
CA VAL A 162 -8.98 3.36 -0.06
C VAL A 162 -9.53 2.62 1.15
N VAL A 163 -9.77 1.32 0.99
CA VAL A 163 -10.42 0.50 2.01
C VAL A 163 -9.36 -0.32 2.73
N MET A 164 -9.28 -0.14 4.04
CA MET A 164 -8.26 -0.74 4.90
C MET A 164 -8.87 -1.83 5.77
N CYS A 165 -8.31 -3.03 5.76
CA CYS A 165 -8.61 -4.00 6.82
C CYS A 165 -7.81 -3.64 8.05
N LEU A 166 -8.51 -3.12 9.06
CA LEU A 166 -7.91 -2.64 10.29
C LEU A 166 -7.74 -3.74 11.33
N ARG A 167 -8.33 -4.93 11.12
CA ARG A 167 -8.50 -5.95 12.16
C ARG A 167 -7.94 -7.31 11.74
N SER A 168 -7.53 -8.10 12.72
CA SER A 168 -7.25 -9.52 12.52
C SER A 168 -8.53 -10.29 12.18
N LYS A 169 -8.43 -11.33 11.34
CA LYS A 169 -9.55 -12.22 10.97
C LYS A 169 -9.72 -13.41 11.93
N ASN A 170 -9.34 -13.24 13.19
CA ASN A 170 -9.55 -14.21 14.27
C ASN A 170 -10.67 -13.73 15.19
N ASP A 171 -11.11 -14.58 16.12
CA ASP A 171 -12.25 -14.29 17.02
C ASP A 171 -12.07 -13.02 17.86
N ASP A 172 -10.82 -12.58 18.08
CA ASP A 172 -10.49 -11.39 18.87
C ASP A 172 -10.68 -10.07 18.10
N GLU A 173 -10.73 -10.08 16.77
CA GLU A 173 -10.90 -8.92 15.87
C GLU A 173 -10.10 -7.65 16.24
N LYS A 174 -8.90 -7.86 16.78
CA LYS A 174 -8.02 -6.82 17.31
C LYS A 174 -7.52 -5.91 16.20
N LEU A 175 -7.46 -4.61 16.50
CA LEU A 175 -6.85 -3.62 15.61
C LEU A 175 -5.36 -3.93 15.38
N VAL A 176 -4.96 -3.86 14.11
CA VAL A 176 -3.58 -4.05 13.66
C VAL A 176 -2.74 -2.86 14.11
N LYS A 177 -1.48 -3.13 14.48
CA LYS A 177 -0.54 -2.10 14.92
C LYS A 177 -0.33 -1.03 13.85
N GLU A 178 -0.29 0.23 14.28
CA GLU A 178 -0.16 1.39 13.41
C GLU A 178 1.02 1.31 12.43
N ASN A 179 2.18 0.78 12.84
CA ASN A 179 3.34 0.68 11.95
C ASN A 179 3.11 -0.32 10.82
N ILE A 180 2.46 -1.46 11.08
CA ILE A 180 2.08 -2.44 10.05
C ILE A 180 1.03 -1.80 9.13
N MET A 181 0.03 -1.11 9.70
CA MET A 181 -0.96 -0.39 8.91
C MET A 181 -0.35 0.71 8.04
N SER A 182 0.70 1.38 8.51
CA SER A 182 1.43 2.40 7.74
C SER A 182 2.10 1.75 6.52
N PHE A 183 2.69 0.56 6.65
CA PHE A 183 3.23 -0.19 5.51
C PHE A 183 2.16 -0.53 4.48
N VAL A 184 1.01 -1.06 4.92
CA VAL A 184 -0.11 -1.40 4.02
C VAL A 184 -0.71 -0.14 3.38
N ALA A 185 -0.82 0.96 4.11
CA ALA A 185 -1.32 2.22 3.55
C ALA A 185 -0.36 2.79 2.50
N ILE A 186 0.97 2.65 2.69
CA ILE A 186 1.97 3.00 1.68
C ILE A 186 1.89 2.06 0.47
N HIS A 187 1.53 0.78 0.66
CA HIS A 187 1.28 -0.16 -0.44
C HIS A 187 0.15 0.31 -1.36
N GLU A 188 -0.99 0.69 -0.76
CA GLU A 188 -2.10 1.27 -1.53
C GLU A 188 -1.69 2.58 -2.21
N LEU A 189 -0.90 3.43 -1.53
CA LEU A 189 -0.36 4.65 -2.14
C LEU A 189 0.55 4.34 -3.35
N GLY A 190 1.29 3.22 -3.32
CA GLY A 190 2.04 2.70 -4.46
C GLY A 190 1.13 2.38 -5.65
N HIS A 191 -0.05 1.82 -5.43
CA HIS A 191 -1.04 1.58 -6.48
C HIS A 191 -1.60 2.88 -7.07
N LEU A 192 -1.76 3.93 -6.26
CA LEU A 192 -2.17 5.27 -6.70
C LEU A 192 -1.09 5.95 -7.56
N MET A 193 0.19 5.79 -7.19
CA MET A 193 1.33 6.37 -7.92
C MET A 193 1.60 5.67 -9.26
N THR A 194 1.29 4.38 -9.34
CA THR A 194 1.72 3.51 -10.46
C THR A 194 0.67 3.43 -11.57
N LYS A 195 1.11 3.47 -12.84
CA LYS A 195 0.23 3.34 -14.01
C LYS A 195 -0.29 1.92 -14.22
N SER A 196 0.60 0.93 -14.10
CA SER A 196 0.25 -0.49 -14.25
C SER A 196 -0.75 -0.95 -13.18
N ILE A 197 -1.35 -2.12 -13.41
CA ILE A 197 -2.25 -2.79 -12.47
C ILE A 197 -1.50 -4.02 -11.92
N GLY A 198 -1.65 -4.26 -10.62
CA GLY A 198 -0.91 -5.33 -9.93
C GLY A 198 0.44 -4.84 -9.40
N HIS A 199 1.37 -5.78 -9.26
CA HIS A 199 2.68 -5.58 -8.62
C HIS A 199 3.82 -5.75 -9.64
N GLU A 200 3.70 -5.06 -10.78
CA GLU A 200 4.72 -4.99 -11.82
C GLU A 200 6.01 -4.28 -11.34
N PRO A 201 7.13 -4.36 -12.06
CA PRO A 201 8.39 -3.72 -11.62
C PRO A 201 8.27 -2.22 -11.31
N ASP A 202 7.43 -1.48 -12.05
CA ASP A 202 7.19 -0.05 -11.80
C ASP A 202 6.47 0.20 -10.46
N PHE A 203 5.54 -0.68 -10.07
CA PHE A 203 4.92 -0.66 -8.74
C PHE A 203 5.98 -0.81 -7.66
N TRP A 204 6.84 -1.83 -7.75
CA TRP A 204 7.84 -2.10 -6.71
C TRP A 204 8.87 -0.98 -6.59
N ASN A 205 9.23 -0.35 -7.71
CA ASN A 205 10.12 0.82 -7.71
C ASN A 205 9.46 2.02 -7.02
N ASN A 206 8.19 2.31 -7.32
CA ASN A 206 7.44 3.37 -6.65
C ASN A 206 7.24 3.08 -5.16
N MET A 207 6.87 1.84 -4.80
CA MET A 207 6.71 1.42 -3.41
C MET A 207 8.02 1.56 -2.63
N ARG A 208 9.15 1.14 -3.22
CA ARG A 208 10.48 1.33 -2.62
C ARG A 208 10.78 2.80 -2.37
N LEU A 209 10.50 3.67 -3.34
CA LEU A 209 10.70 5.10 -3.22
C LEU A 209 9.85 5.70 -2.09
N LEU A 210 8.56 5.39 -2.06
CA LEU A 210 7.63 5.85 -1.02
C LEU A 210 8.08 5.43 0.38
N LEU A 211 8.52 4.18 0.55
CA LEU A 211 9.05 3.68 1.82
C LEU A 211 10.33 4.40 2.24
N LYS A 212 11.29 4.61 1.32
CA LYS A 212 12.53 5.36 1.61
C LYS A 212 12.21 6.77 2.14
N ILE A 213 11.30 7.47 1.46
CA ILE A 213 10.90 8.84 1.86
C ILE A 213 10.14 8.81 3.21
N ALA A 214 9.25 7.84 3.41
CA ALA A 214 8.51 7.70 4.66
C ALA A 214 9.43 7.42 5.86
N ILE A 215 10.44 6.58 5.69
CA ILE A 215 11.44 6.25 6.72
C ILE A 215 12.27 7.48 7.07
N ASP A 216 12.84 8.16 6.06
CA ASP A 216 13.66 9.36 6.23
C ASP A 216 12.94 10.49 7.00
N ASN A 217 11.61 10.54 6.91
CA ASN A 217 10.77 11.56 7.54
C ASN A 217 10.03 11.07 8.79
N GLY A 218 10.38 9.88 9.30
CA GLY A 218 9.81 9.31 10.53
C GLY A 218 8.34 8.94 10.45
N LEU A 219 7.79 8.75 9.24
CA LEU A 219 6.39 8.38 9.01
C LEU A 219 6.17 6.87 9.11
N TYR A 220 7.21 6.08 8.86
CA TYR A 220 7.21 4.62 8.95
C TYR A 220 8.53 4.13 9.57
N LYS A 221 8.45 3.16 10.48
CA LYS A 221 9.62 2.45 10.99
C LYS A 221 9.80 1.17 10.17
N ASN A 222 10.97 1.00 9.56
CA ASN A 222 11.26 -0.16 8.73
C ASN A 222 11.04 -1.49 9.48
N ILE A 223 10.50 -2.48 8.75
CA ILE A 223 10.39 -3.87 9.18
C ILE A 223 10.85 -4.72 8.00
N ASP A 224 11.85 -5.56 8.22
CA ASP A 224 12.22 -6.59 7.25
C ASP A 224 11.25 -7.78 7.34
N PHE A 225 10.12 -7.69 6.64
CA PHE A 225 9.11 -8.75 6.60
C PHE A 225 9.63 -10.06 5.99
N ASN A 226 10.75 -10.05 5.25
CA ASN A 226 11.37 -11.28 4.75
C ASN A 226 11.97 -12.10 5.90
N LYS A 227 12.56 -11.44 6.90
CA LYS A 227 13.14 -12.09 8.09
C LYS A 227 12.11 -12.29 9.20
N LYS A 228 11.17 -11.35 9.31
CA LYS A 228 10.14 -11.34 10.36
C LYS A 228 8.75 -11.13 9.75
N PRO A 229 8.14 -12.20 9.18
CA PRO A 229 6.77 -12.11 8.70
C PRO A 229 5.82 -11.71 9.83
N GLU A 230 4.85 -10.85 9.52
CA GLU A 230 3.86 -10.39 10.49
C GLU A 230 2.43 -10.68 9.99
N PRO A 231 1.50 -11.11 10.86
CA PRO A 231 0.14 -11.37 10.48
C PRO A 231 -0.61 -10.08 10.15
N TYR A 232 -1.39 -10.11 9.07
CA TYR A 232 -2.23 -9.02 8.63
C TYR A 232 -3.50 -9.54 7.96
N CYS A 233 -4.67 -9.21 8.50
CA CYS A 233 -5.97 -9.49 7.88
C CYS A 233 -6.17 -10.94 7.36
N GLY A 234 -5.67 -11.93 8.11
CA GLY A 234 -5.79 -13.35 7.76
C GLY A 234 -4.71 -13.89 6.81
N ILE A 235 -3.74 -13.07 6.41
CA ILE A 235 -2.52 -13.49 5.71
C ILE A 235 -1.27 -13.10 6.53
N ASN A 236 -0.08 -13.48 6.05
CA ASN A 236 1.19 -12.95 6.57
C ASN A 236 1.79 -12.01 5.54
N ILE A 237 2.20 -10.82 5.97
CA ILE A 237 3.09 -9.96 5.20
C ILE A 237 4.48 -10.56 5.36
N SER A 238 5.04 -11.07 4.26
CA SER A 238 6.34 -11.74 4.23
C SER A 238 7.31 -11.17 3.21
N ASP A 239 6.95 -10.05 2.56
CA ASP A 239 7.77 -9.42 1.52
C ASP A 239 7.81 -7.89 1.72
N THR A 240 8.97 -7.32 1.42
CA THR A 240 9.22 -5.87 1.42
C THR A 240 10.32 -5.53 0.42
N PRO A 241 10.19 -4.44 -0.35
CA PRO A 241 11.20 -4.03 -1.31
C PRO A 241 12.45 -3.41 -0.64
N LEU A 242 12.42 -3.18 0.67
CA LEU A 242 13.52 -2.71 1.51
C LEU A 242 13.92 -3.79 2.52
N LYS A 243 15.05 -4.45 2.27
CA LYS A 243 15.66 -5.45 3.18
C LYS A 243 16.63 -4.76 4.13
N GLU A 244 16.78 -5.28 5.34
CA GLU A 244 17.80 -4.83 6.31
C GLU A 244 19.13 -5.58 6.16
#